data_AF-F3FW01-F1
#
_entry.id   AF-F3FW01-F1
#
_cell.length_a   1.000
_cell.length_b   1.000
_cell.length_c   1.000
_cell.angle_alpha   90.00
_cell.angle_beta   90.00
_cell.angle_gamma   90.00
#
_symmetry.space_group_name_H-M   'P 1'
#
loop_
_entity.id
_entity.type
_entity.pdbx_description
1 polymer ?
#
loop_
_entity_poly.entity_id
_entity_poly.type
_entity_poly.pdbx_seq_one_letter_code
_entity_poly.pdbx_strand_id
1 'polypeptide(L)'
;RPVWIAASTHAGEDESVLAAHRTLLTSHPDALLILVPRHPERFDSVHALCQQQGFATVRRSSAQAVTPDVSVLMGDTMGELLFLYALADIAFVGGSLVPNGGPHPVQ
;
A
#
# COMPACT_ATOMS: atom_id res chain seq x y z
N ARG A 1 3.30 -17.29 -1.98
CA ARG A 1 2.80 -16.15 -1.19
C ARG A 1 1.61 -15.49 -1.82
N PRO A 2 0.49 -15.31 -1.09
CA PRO A 2 -0.62 -14.47 -1.52
C PRO A 2 -0.16 -13.02 -1.69
N VAL A 3 -0.56 -12.37 -2.78
CA VAL A 3 -0.24 -10.96 -3.04
C VAL A 3 -1.54 -10.18 -3.14
N TRP A 4 -1.63 -9.08 -2.40
CA TRP A 4 -2.75 -8.15 -2.51
C TRP A 4 -2.26 -6.71 -2.57
N ILE A 5 -3.02 -5.85 -3.24
CA ILE A 5 -2.66 -4.46 -3.47
C ILE A 5 -3.66 -3.52 -2.79
N ALA A 6 -3.17 -2.51 -2.09
CA ALA A 6 -3.93 -1.35 -1.67
C ALA A 6 -3.42 -0.14 -2.46
N ALA A 7 -4.18 0.26 -3.47
CA ALA A 7 -3.77 1.27 -4.42
C ALA A 7 -4.54 2.58 -4.26
N SER A 8 -3.87 3.71 -4.50
CA SER A 8 -4.43 5.06 -4.33
C SER A 8 -4.94 5.35 -2.91
N THR A 9 -4.18 4.94 -1.89
CA THR A 9 -4.55 5.20 -0.48
C THR A 9 -4.42 6.68 -0.11
N HIS A 10 -5.36 7.17 0.68
CA HIS A 10 -5.39 8.51 1.27
C HIS A 10 -4.94 8.49 2.74
N ALA A 11 -4.68 9.67 3.30
CA ALA A 11 -4.36 9.78 4.72
C ALA A 11 -5.49 9.21 5.59
N GLY A 12 -5.12 8.36 6.56
CA GLY A 12 -6.06 7.62 7.41
C GLY A 12 -6.48 6.24 6.86
N GLU A 13 -6.26 5.96 5.56
CA GLU A 13 -6.51 4.63 4.99
C GLU A 13 -5.31 3.69 5.20
N ASP A 14 -4.08 4.21 5.19
CA ASP A 14 -2.85 3.40 5.27
C ASP A 14 -2.77 2.60 6.58
N GLU A 15 -3.12 3.20 7.72
CA GLU A 15 -3.15 2.51 9.01
C GLU A 15 -4.15 1.35 9.02
N SER A 16 -5.32 1.56 8.41
CA SER A 16 -6.37 0.55 8.31
C SER A 16 -5.93 -0.63 7.43
N VAL A 17 -5.30 -0.31 6.28
CA VAL A 17 -4.73 -1.30 5.37
C VAL A 17 -3.63 -2.11 6.05
N LEU A 18 -2.73 -1.44 6.78
CA LEU A 18 -1.65 -2.09 7.51
C LEU A 18 -2.17 -2.97 8.66
N ALA A 19 -3.21 -2.53 9.38
CA ALA A 19 -3.86 -3.34 10.40
C ALA A 19 -4.53 -4.60 9.82
N ALA A 20 -5.21 -4.46 8.68
CA ALA A 20 -5.77 -5.59 7.95
C ALA A 20 -4.65 -6.54 7.49
N HIS A 21 -3.54 -6.00 6.98
CA HIS A 21 -2.40 -6.80 6.57
C HIS A 21 -1.81 -7.61 7.73
N ARG A 22 -1.65 -6.98 8.91
CA ARG A 22 -1.15 -7.66 10.11
C ARG A 22 -2.03 -8.83 10.52
N THR A 23 -3.34 -8.66 10.41
CA THR A 23 -4.31 -9.74 10.68
C THR A 23 -4.17 -10.84 9.63
N LEU A 24 -3.99 -10.51 8.35
CA LEU A 24 -3.76 -11.49 7.30
C LEU A 24 -2.49 -12.33 7.57
N LEU A 25 -1.41 -11.69 8.03
CA LEU A 25 -0.14 -12.37 8.34
C LEU A 25 -0.26 -13.42 9.46
N THR A 26 -1.30 -13.39 10.32
CA THR A 26 -1.50 -14.45 11.32
C THR A 26 -1.93 -15.77 10.72
N SER A 27 -2.56 -15.74 9.54
CA SER A 27 -3.04 -16.92 8.81
C SER A 27 -2.18 -17.24 7.59
N HIS A 28 -1.58 -16.21 6.97
CA HIS A 28 -0.72 -16.31 5.79
C HIS A 28 0.58 -15.54 6.06
N PRO A 29 1.54 -16.13 6.79
CA PRO A 29 2.77 -15.44 7.21
C PRO A 29 3.64 -14.97 6.06
N ASP A 30 3.47 -15.55 4.87
CA ASP A 30 4.20 -15.15 3.67
C ASP A 30 3.44 -14.10 2.84
N ALA A 31 2.26 -13.62 3.22
CA ALA A 31 1.50 -12.65 2.41
C ALA A 31 2.29 -11.37 2.10
N LEU A 32 2.11 -10.80 0.91
CA LEU A 32 2.69 -9.53 0.47
C LEU A 32 1.60 -8.48 0.27
N LEU A 33 1.73 -7.34 0.92
CA LEU A 33 0.95 -6.15 0.60
C LEU A 33 1.74 -5.25 -0.36
N ILE A 34 1.15 -4.92 -1.51
CA ILE A 34 1.60 -3.81 -2.34
C ILE A 34 0.85 -2.54 -1.91
N LEU A 35 1.52 -1.57 -1.31
CA LEU A 35 0.91 -0.33 -0.84
C LEU A 35 1.30 0.84 -1.73
N VAL A 36 0.32 1.46 -2.40
CA VAL A 36 0.55 2.56 -3.35
C VAL A 36 -0.21 3.82 -2.91
N PRO A 37 0.44 4.77 -2.22
CA PRO A 37 -0.19 6.04 -1.85
C PRO A 37 -0.61 6.85 -3.08
N ARG A 38 -1.73 7.57 -2.98
CA ARG A 38 -2.25 8.40 -4.10
C ARG A 38 -1.30 9.54 -4.51
N HIS A 39 -0.56 10.06 -3.55
CA HIS A 39 0.16 11.33 -3.61
C HIS A 39 1.66 11.11 -3.34
N PRO A 40 2.57 11.48 -4.27
CA PRO A 40 4.00 11.26 -4.11
C PRO A 40 4.62 11.89 -2.86
N GLU A 41 4.10 13.04 -2.43
CA GLU A 41 4.51 13.74 -1.20
C GLU A 41 4.30 12.89 0.06
N ARG A 42 3.48 11.83 -0.02
CA ARG A 42 3.21 10.92 1.10
C ARG A 42 4.16 9.73 1.15
N PHE A 43 4.91 9.41 0.09
CA PHE A 43 5.68 8.18 0.01
C PHE A 43 6.63 7.97 1.21
N ASP A 44 7.37 9.01 1.59
CA ASP A 44 8.29 8.91 2.72
C ASP A 44 7.55 8.74 4.06
N SER A 45 6.43 9.43 4.24
CA SER A 45 5.62 9.33 5.46
C SER A 45 4.99 7.94 5.63
N VAL A 46 4.46 7.36 4.55
CA VAL A 46 3.88 6.01 4.58
C VAL A 46 4.99 4.97 4.74
N HIS A 47 6.16 5.17 4.12
CA HIS A 47 7.30 4.27 4.31
C HIS A 47 7.72 4.23 5.79
N ALA A 48 7.84 5.41 6.41
CA ALA A 48 8.14 5.53 7.83
C ALA A 48 7.06 4.85 8.70
N LEU A 49 5.78 5.01 8.35
CA LEU A 49 4.68 4.34 9.05
C LEU A 49 4.82 2.81 9.00
N CYS A 50 5.11 2.22 7.84
CA CYS A 50 5.32 0.78 7.71
C CYS A 50 6.47 0.29 8.62
N GLN A 51 7.59 1.02 8.62
CA GLN A 51 8.76 0.71 9.46
C GLN A 51 8.44 0.85 10.96
N GLN A 52 7.74 1.91 11.36
CA GLN A 52 7.32 2.14 12.75
C GLN A 52 6.39 1.05 13.27
N GLN A 53 5.53 0.50 12.40
CA GLN A 53 4.71 -0.65 12.75
C GLN A 53 5.46 -1.99 12.69
N GLY A 54 6.75 -1.99 12.32
CA GLY A 54 7.59 -3.18 12.30
C GLY A 54 7.37 -4.09 11.09
N PHE A 55 6.85 -3.57 9.98
CA PHE A 55 6.80 -4.31 8.72
C PHE A 55 8.14 -4.28 8.01
N ALA A 56 8.63 -5.45 7.60
CA ALA A 56 9.71 -5.55 6.63
C ALA A 56 9.21 -4.97 5.30
N THR A 57 9.76 -3.81 4.93
CA THR A 57 9.24 -2.98 3.83
C THR A 57 10.36 -2.66 2.84
N VAL A 58 10.06 -2.80 1.55
CA VAL A 58 10.93 -2.40 0.45
C VAL A 58 10.21 -1.37 -0.42
N ARG A 59 10.93 -0.35 -0.88
CA ARG A 59 10.42 0.65 -1.84
C ARG A 59 10.65 0.17 -3.26
N ARG A 60 9.66 0.31 -4.15
CA ARG A 60 9.76 -0.05 -5.56
C ARG A 60 10.91 0.71 -6.24
N SER A 61 11.06 2.00 -5.92
CA SER A 61 12.12 2.87 -6.44
C SER A 61 13.54 2.44 -6.03
N SER A 62 13.70 1.69 -4.93
CA SER A 62 15.00 1.24 -4.44
C SER A 62 15.63 0.15 -5.31
N ALA A 63 14.84 -0.48 -6.18
CA ALA A 63 15.22 -1.65 -6.99
C ALA A 63 15.81 -2.82 -6.18
N GLN A 64 15.60 -2.85 -4.86
CA GLN A 64 15.97 -3.98 -4.02
C GLN A 64 15.05 -5.18 -4.32
N ALA A 65 15.61 -6.38 -4.19
CA ALA A 65 14.84 -7.60 -4.35
C ALA A 65 13.80 -7.72 -3.23
N VAL A 66 12.56 -8.08 -3.59
CA VAL A 66 11.52 -8.44 -2.62
C VAL A 66 11.76 -9.86 -2.16
N THR A 67 12.42 -10.02 -1.03
CA THR A 67 12.71 -11.33 -0.42
C THR A 67 11.48 -11.90 0.29
N PRO A 68 11.48 -13.20 0.66
CA PRO A 68 10.34 -13.83 1.32
C PRO A 68 9.96 -13.21 2.67
N ASP A 69 10.90 -12.56 3.36
CA ASP A 69 10.70 -11.85 4.63
C ASP A 69 10.05 -10.47 4.47
N VAL A 70 10.06 -9.90 3.26
CA VAL A 70 9.42 -8.61 2.99
C VAL A 70 7.91 -8.79 2.99
N SER A 71 7.22 -8.16 3.93
CA SER A 71 5.76 -8.16 4.04
C SER A 71 5.09 -7.01 3.25
N VAL A 72 5.80 -5.91 3.01
CA VAL A 72 5.23 -4.73 2.33
C VAL A 72 6.13 -4.28 1.17
N LEU A 73 5.59 -4.19 -0.03
CA LEU A 73 6.19 -3.51 -1.17
C LEU A 73 5.51 -2.15 -1.35
N MET A 74 6.26 -1.07 -1.16
CA MET A 74 5.76 0.28 -1.36
C MET A 74 5.88 0.70 -2.83
N GLY A 75 4.76 0.92 -3.49
CA GLY A 75 4.71 1.51 -4.83
C GLY A 75 4.91 3.02 -4.76
N ASP A 76 6.16 3.46 -4.81
CA ASP A 76 6.56 4.86 -4.75
C ASP A 76 7.06 5.40 -6.10
N THR A 77 6.55 4.84 -7.19
CA THR A 77 6.86 5.21 -8.56
C THR A 77 5.59 5.60 -9.32
N MET A 78 5.69 6.63 -10.16
CA MET A 78 4.55 7.11 -10.95
C MET A 78 4.40 6.29 -12.23
N GLY A 79 3.15 6.02 -12.63
CA GLY A 79 2.83 5.34 -13.89
C GLY A 79 2.95 3.80 -13.87
N GLU A 80 3.43 3.21 -12.78
CA GLU A 80 3.53 1.74 -12.65
C GLU A 80 2.28 1.08 -12.03
N LEU A 81 1.23 1.84 -11.73
CA LEU A 81 0.07 1.31 -10.98
C LEU A 81 -0.62 0.13 -11.69
N LEU A 82 -0.80 0.19 -13.01
CA LEU A 82 -1.36 -0.91 -13.81
C LEU A 82 -0.50 -2.18 -13.76
N PHE A 83 0.84 -2.01 -13.77
CA PHE A 83 1.77 -3.12 -13.62
C PHE A 83 1.66 -3.72 -12.20
N LEU A 84 1.58 -2.89 -11.17
CA LEU A 84 1.43 -3.33 -9.79
C LEU A 84 0.11 -4.08 -9.55
N TYR A 85 -0.99 -3.67 -10.20
CA TYR A 85 -2.25 -4.41 -10.17
C TYR A 85 -2.13 -5.80 -10.79
N ALA A 86 -1.39 -5.95 -11.88
CA ALA A 86 -1.21 -7.24 -12.56
C ALA A 86 -0.41 -8.26 -11.73
N LEU A 87 0.31 -7.80 -10.69
CA LEU A 87 1.06 -8.66 -9.77
C LEU A 87 0.25 -9.15 -8.57
N ALA A 88 -0.96 -8.63 -8.36
CA ALA A 88 -1.78 -8.94 -7.19
C ALA A 88 -2.96 -9.87 -7.54
N ASP A 89 -3.21 -10.84 -6.66
CA ASP A 89 -4.35 -11.74 -6.76
C ASP A 89 -5.66 -11.05 -6.35
N ILE A 90 -5.56 -10.05 -5.45
CA ILE A 90 -6.69 -9.31 -4.88
C ILE A 90 -6.33 -7.82 -4.79
N ALA A 91 -7.28 -6.94 -5.11
CA ALA A 91 -7.10 -5.49 -5.09
C ALA A 91 -8.10 -4.78 -4.17
N PHE A 92 -7.57 -3.94 -3.28
CA PHE A 92 -8.29 -2.89 -2.58
C PHE A 92 -7.96 -1.53 -3.22
N VAL A 93 -8.99 -0.78 -3.59
CA VAL A 93 -8.84 0.57 -4.18
C VAL A 93 -9.25 1.59 -3.13
N GLY A 94 -8.29 2.42 -2.70
CA GLY A 94 -8.50 3.51 -1.75
C GLY A 94 -9.43 4.60 -2.27
N GLY A 95 -9.82 5.53 -1.39
CA GLY A 95 -10.91 6.49 -1.64
C GLY A 95 -12.31 5.89 -1.48
N SER A 96 -12.39 4.70 -0.87
CA SER A 96 -13.62 3.95 -0.61
C SER A 96 -13.91 3.78 0.90
N LEU A 97 -12.92 4.00 1.78
CA LEU A 97 -13.08 3.89 3.24
C LEU A 97 -13.28 5.24 3.94
N VAL A 98 -12.95 6.35 3.27
CA VAL A 98 -13.21 7.71 3.74
C VAL A 98 -14.21 8.34 2.76
N PRO A 99 -15.29 8.99 3.22
CA PRO A 99 -16.16 9.73 2.31
C PRO A 99 -15.32 10.83 1.66
N ASN A 100 -15.04 10.68 0.37
CA ASN A 100 -14.52 11.77 -0.46
C ASN A 100 -15.55 12.90 -0.36
N GLY A 101 -15.23 13.94 0.39
CA GLY A 101 -15.96 15.20 0.35
C GLY A 101 -15.85 15.79 -1.05
N GLY A 102 -16.78 15.43 -1.94
CA GLY A 102 -17.25 16.32 -2.98
C GLY A 102 -18.30 17.25 -2.36
N PRO A 103 -18.16 18.56 -2.55
CA PRO A 103 -18.85 19.16 -3.69
C PRO A 103 -17.89 19.90 -4.62
N HIS A 104 -18.24 19.88 -5.91
CA HIS A 104 -17.68 20.66 -7.00
C HIS A 104 -17.43 22.15 -6.65
N PRO A 105 -16.49 22.83 -7.33
CA PRO A 105 -16.36 24.27 -7.17
C PRO A 105 -17.58 24.95 -7.81
N VAL A 106 -18.31 25.73 -7.01
CA VAL A 106 -19.15 26.83 -7.47
C VAL A 106 -18.81 28.07 -6.64
N GLN A 107 -17.87 28.86 -7.14
CA GLN A 107 -17.92 30.32 -7.10
C GLN A 107 -16.98 30.90 -8.16
#